data_AF-A0A507F9L3-F1
#
_entry.id   AF-A0A507F9L3-F1
#
_cell.length_a   1.000
_cell.length_b   1.000
_cell.length_c   1.000
_cell.angle_alpha   90.00
_cell.angle_beta   90.00
_cell.angle_gamma   90.00
#
_symmetry.space_group_name_H-M   'P 1'
#
loop_
_entity.id
_entity.type
_entity.pdbx_description
1 polymer ?
#
loop_
_entity_poly.entity_id
_entity_poly.type
_entity_poly.pdbx_seq_one_letter_code
_entity_poly.pdbx_strand_id
1 'polypeptide(L)'
;MQREAKDAFVKSCTVFISYISTQAASLARKNGRKTITAADVYEALSNSQFDTFVHSCKEDAEAFNNREREKRSAQTKNLREKKKAASGKGASRNSITSMNEADEDDGEPEAETKRARVENETVEEEKNV
;
A
#
# COMPACT_ATOMS: atom_id res chain seq x y z
N MET A 1 9.80 2.23 -32.97
CA MET A 1 10.80 2.15 -31.88
C MET A 1 11.74 1.00 -32.15
N GLN A 2 13.05 1.26 -32.13
CA GLN A 2 14.11 0.25 -32.26
C GLN A 2 14.15 -0.67 -31.01
N ARG A 3 14.65 -1.91 -31.14
CA ARG A 3 14.66 -2.90 -30.05
C ARG A 3 15.38 -2.36 -28.80
N GLU A 4 16.54 -1.76 -29.00
CA GLU A 4 17.36 -1.17 -27.94
C GLU A 4 16.63 -0.03 -27.21
N ALA A 5 15.85 0.78 -27.94
CA ALA A 5 15.03 1.84 -27.34
C ALA A 5 13.93 1.28 -26.43
N LYS A 6 13.31 0.16 -26.81
CA LYS A 6 12.33 -0.53 -25.96
C LYS A 6 12.99 -1.10 -24.71
N ASP A 7 14.15 -1.73 -24.85
CA ASP A 7 14.88 -2.33 -23.73
C ASP A 7 15.34 -1.25 -22.73
N ALA A 8 15.85 -0.12 -23.23
CA ALA A 8 16.20 1.03 -22.41
C ALA A 8 14.98 1.60 -21.67
N PHE A 9 13.85 1.73 -22.37
CA PHE A 9 12.61 2.21 -21.77
C PHE A 9 12.15 1.29 -20.62
N VAL A 10 12.10 -0.03 -20.84
CA VAL A 10 11.69 -0.99 -19.79
C VAL A 10 12.62 -0.92 -18.58
N LYS A 11 13.95 -0.83 -18.80
CA LYS A 11 14.91 -0.64 -17.71
C LYS A 11 14.68 0.66 -16.95
N SER A 12 14.38 1.76 -17.66
CA SER A 12 14.07 3.04 -17.04
C SER A 12 12.79 2.99 -16.19
N CYS A 13 11.78 2.22 -16.60
CA CYS A 13 10.57 2.03 -15.81
C CYS A 13 10.87 1.36 -14.46
N THR A 14 11.75 0.35 -14.43
CA THR A 14 12.15 -0.31 -13.17
C THR A 14 12.81 0.67 -12.21
N VAL A 15 13.69 1.52 -12.72
CA VAL A 15 14.36 2.58 -11.92
C VAL A 15 13.33 3.60 -11.44
N PHE A 16 12.41 4.02 -12.32
CA PHE A 16 11.33 4.96 -11.97
C PHE A 16 10.44 4.44 -10.84
N ILE A 17 9.98 3.18 -10.93
CA ILE A 17 9.14 2.56 -9.89
C ILE A 17 9.90 2.51 -8.55
N SER A 18 11.18 2.10 -8.58
CA SER A 18 12.01 2.04 -7.37
C SER A 18 12.20 3.43 -6.75
N TYR A 19 12.48 4.44 -7.59
CA TYR A 19 12.67 5.82 -7.17
C TYR A 19 11.44 6.40 -6.46
N ILE A 20 10.26 6.26 -7.07
CA ILE A 20 9.01 6.74 -6.48
C ILE A 20 8.67 5.95 -5.21
N SER A 21 8.91 4.64 -5.20
CA SER A 21 8.66 3.79 -4.03
C SER A 21 9.51 4.21 -2.83
N THR A 22 10.80 4.48 -3.03
CA THR A 22 11.70 4.93 -1.96
C THR A 22 11.27 6.27 -1.38
N GLN A 23 10.85 7.21 -2.24
CA GLN A 23 10.36 8.51 -1.78
C GLN A 23 9.03 8.43 -1.04
N ALA A 24 8.07 7.69 -1.58
CA ALA A 24 6.79 7.46 -0.91
C ALA A 24 6.99 6.75 0.44
N ALA A 25 7.91 5.79 0.53
CA ALA A 25 8.29 5.16 1.79
C ALA A 25 8.90 6.16 2.78
N SER A 26 9.71 7.10 2.31
CA SER A 26 10.27 8.16 3.17
C SER A 26 9.19 9.09 3.72
N LEU A 27 8.19 9.44 2.90
CA LEU A 27 7.04 10.24 3.32
C LEU A 27 6.16 9.51 4.34
N ALA A 28 5.89 8.23 4.10
CA ALA A 28 5.15 7.40 5.06
C ALA A 28 5.87 7.34 6.42
N ARG A 29 7.19 7.08 6.42
CA ARG A 29 8.01 7.06 7.63
C ARG A 29 8.05 8.42 8.34
N LYS A 30 8.15 9.52 7.58
CA LYS A 30 8.10 10.89 8.12
C LYS A 30 6.77 11.16 8.85
N ASN A 31 5.69 10.55 8.38
CA ASN A 31 4.37 10.61 8.99
C ASN A 31 4.13 9.55 10.08
N GLY A 32 5.19 8.86 10.56
CA GLY A 32 5.10 7.84 11.61
C GLY A 32 4.45 6.53 11.16
N ARG A 33 4.24 6.32 9.86
CA ARG A 33 3.57 5.14 9.30
C ARG A 33 4.58 4.18 8.65
N LYS A 34 4.37 2.88 8.88
CA LYS A 34 5.10 1.81 8.16
C LYS A 34 4.43 1.45 6.82
N THR A 35 3.16 1.81 6.67
CA THR A 35 2.36 1.54 5.46
C THR A 35 2.37 2.74 4.53
N ILE A 36 2.74 2.51 3.27
CA ILE A 36 2.66 3.48 2.19
C ILE A 36 1.19 3.61 1.75
N THR A 37 0.69 4.83 1.69
CA THR A 37 -0.66 5.16 1.25
C THR A 37 -0.65 5.83 -0.13
N ALA A 38 -1.81 5.90 -0.78
CA ALA A 38 -1.93 6.59 -2.08
C ALA A 38 -1.51 8.07 -1.99
N ALA A 39 -1.79 8.74 -0.85
CA ALA A 39 -1.39 10.12 -0.61
C ALA A 39 0.15 10.30 -0.65
N ASP A 40 0.89 9.36 -0.06
CA ASP A 40 2.36 9.40 -0.07
C ASP A 40 2.91 9.29 -1.50
N VAL A 41 2.24 8.52 -2.37
CA VAL A 41 2.63 8.39 -3.79
C VAL A 41 2.34 9.67 -4.56
N TYR A 42 1.19 10.32 -4.34
CA TYR A 42 0.87 11.59 -4.99
C TYR A 42 1.83 12.71 -4.59
N GLU A 43 2.18 12.78 -3.30
CA GLU A 43 3.17 13.73 -2.80
C GLU A 43 4.58 13.41 -3.34
N ALA A 44 4.96 12.13 -3.41
CA ALA A 44 6.24 11.73 -4.01
C ALA A 44 6.34 12.13 -5.49
N LEU A 45 5.27 11.96 -6.28
CA LEU A 45 5.22 12.39 -7.67
C LEU A 45 5.36 13.92 -7.80
N SER A 46 4.67 14.67 -6.94
CA SER A 46 4.73 16.15 -6.93
C SER A 46 6.14 16.64 -6.58
N ASN A 47 6.75 16.09 -5.53
CA ASN A 47 8.11 16.44 -5.10
C ASN A 47 9.18 16.06 -6.14
N SER A 48 8.89 15.06 -6.97
CA SER A 48 9.77 14.58 -8.04
C SER A 48 9.59 15.28 -9.37
N GLN A 49 8.81 16.37 -9.43
CA GLN A 49 8.51 17.11 -10.66
C GLN A 49 7.66 16.33 -11.69
N PHE A 50 6.88 15.35 -11.23
CA PHE A 50 5.93 14.58 -12.03
C PHE A 50 4.46 14.94 -11.71
N ASP A 51 4.20 16.19 -11.33
CA ASP A 51 2.88 16.66 -10.89
C ASP A 51 1.78 16.49 -11.97
N THR A 52 2.18 16.54 -13.25
CA THR A 52 1.28 16.31 -14.39
C THR A 52 0.63 14.92 -14.38
N PHE A 53 1.24 13.93 -13.72
CA PHE A 53 0.68 12.58 -13.60
C PHE A 53 -0.32 12.44 -12.45
N VAL A 54 -0.29 13.35 -11.47
CA VAL A 54 -1.08 13.24 -10.23
C VAL A 54 -2.58 13.26 -10.54
N HIS A 55 -3.02 14.09 -11.48
CA HIS A 55 -4.44 14.15 -11.87
C HIS A 55 -4.93 12.82 -12.45
N SER A 56 -4.26 12.32 -13.50
CA SER A 56 -4.62 11.06 -14.16
C SER A 56 -4.57 9.89 -13.17
N CYS A 57 -3.55 9.84 -12.30
CA CYS A 57 -3.46 8.77 -11.30
C CYS A 57 -4.59 8.79 -10.27
N LYS A 58 -5.07 9.98 -9.87
CA LYS A 58 -6.20 10.11 -8.94
C LYS A 58 -7.50 9.62 -9.57
N GLU A 59 -7.76 10.00 -10.82
CA GLU A 59 -8.95 9.55 -11.58
C GLU A 59 -8.98 8.02 -11.70
N ASP A 60 -7.85 7.41 -12.08
CA ASP A 60 -7.73 5.95 -12.19
C ASP A 60 -7.92 5.25 -10.84
N ALA A 61 -7.38 5.82 -9.75
CA ALA A 61 -7.54 5.29 -8.41
C ALA A 61 -8.98 5.37 -7.90
N GLU A 62 -9.69 6.45 -8.22
CA GLU A 62 -11.12 6.60 -7.90
C GLU A 62 -11.98 5.60 -8.67
N ALA A 63 -11.73 5.43 -9.97
CA ALA A 63 -12.39 4.42 -10.80
C ALA A 63 -12.16 3.01 -10.26
N PHE A 64 -10.92 2.67 -9.88
CA PHE A 64 -10.58 1.40 -9.25
C PHE A 64 -11.34 1.21 -7.93
N ASN A 65 -11.31 2.21 -7.04
CA ASN A 65 -11.97 2.13 -5.74
C ASN A 65 -13.50 2.00 -5.86
N ASN A 66 -14.12 2.66 -6.84
CA ASN A 66 -15.56 2.51 -7.12
C ASN A 66 -15.89 1.09 -7.56
N ARG A 67 -15.11 0.53 -8.50
CA ARG A 67 -15.27 -0.85 -8.96
C ARG A 67 -15.10 -1.86 -7.82
N GLU A 68 -14.13 -1.65 -6.93
CA GLU A 68 -13.91 -2.52 -5.78
C GLU A 68 -15.02 -2.38 -4.73
N ARG A 69 -15.54 -1.17 -4.49
CA ARG A 69 -16.70 -0.93 -3.62
C ARG A 69 -17.96 -1.61 -4.14
N GLU A 70 -18.22 -1.54 -5.44
CA GLU A 70 -19.37 -2.19 -6.08
C GLU A 70 -19.32 -3.71 -5.85
N LYS A 71 -18.17 -4.35 -6.11
CA LYS A 71 -17.96 -5.79 -5.85
C LYS A 71 -18.24 -6.16 -4.40
N ARG A 72 -17.70 -5.40 -3.44
CA ARG A 72 -17.92 -5.63 -2.00
C ARG A 72 -19.39 -5.48 -1.63
N SER A 73 -20.05 -4.43 -2.13
CA SER A 73 -21.47 -4.16 -1.84
C SER A 73 -22.40 -5.25 -2.40
N ALA A 74 -22.08 -5.80 -3.58
CA ALA A 74 -22.81 -6.91 -4.18
C ALA A 74 -22.66 -8.19 -3.34
N GLN A 75 -21.46 -8.47 -2.82
CA GLN A 75 -21.20 -9.62 -1.96
C GLN A 75 -21.99 -9.52 -0.65
N THR A 76 -22.00 -8.36 0.01
CA THR A 76 -22.73 -8.15 1.27
C THR A 76 -24.25 -8.25 1.07
N LYS A 77 -24.79 -7.74 -0.05
CA LYS A 77 -26.22 -7.86 -0.38
C LYS A 77 -26.63 -9.32 -0.57
N ASN A 78 -25.88 -10.09 -1.36
CA ASN A 78 -26.14 -11.51 -1.58
C ASN A 78 -26.07 -12.35 -0.29
N LEU A 79 -25.13 -12.05 0.63
CA LEU A 79 -25.06 -12.72 1.94
C LEU A 79 -26.26 -12.38 2.83
N ARG A 80 -26.70 -11.11 2.82
CA ARG A 80 -27.83 -10.65 3.62
C ARG A 80 -29.16 -11.22 3.12
N GLU A 81 -29.32 -11.39 1.80
CA GLU A 81 -30.49 -12.02 1.19
C GLU A 81 -30.54 -13.54 1.46
N LYS A 82 -29.41 -14.25 1.36
CA LYS A 82 -29.35 -15.67 1.75
C LYS A 82 -29.66 -15.90 3.23
N LYS A 83 -29.17 -15.03 4.14
CA LYS A 83 -29.50 -15.12 5.58
C LYS A 83 -30.98 -14.82 5.86
N LYS A 84 -31.60 -13.90 5.12
CA LYS A 84 -33.04 -13.62 5.24
C LYS A 84 -33.91 -14.76 4.72
N ALA A 85 -33.51 -15.44 3.64
CA ALA A 85 -34.21 -16.61 3.12
C ALA A 85 -34.10 -17.84 4.05
N ALA A 86 -32.97 -18.01 4.74
CA ALA A 86 -32.77 -19.09 5.71
C ALA A 86 -33.54 -18.88 7.04
N SER A 87 -33.86 -17.64 7.39
CA SER A 87 -34.57 -17.30 8.64
C SER A 87 -36.12 -17.39 8.53
N GLY A 88 -36.66 -17.80 7.38
CA GLY A 88 -38.12 -17.83 7.12
C GLY A 88 -38.86 -19.11 7.55
N LYS A 89 -38.19 -20.08 8.18
CA LYS A 89 -38.83 -21.31 8.68
C LYS A 89 -38.41 -21.55 10.13
N GLY A 90 -39.33 -21.34 11.07
CA GLY A 90 -39.23 -21.84 12.45
C GLY A 90 -39.34 -20.75 13.51
N ALA A 91 -40.40 -20.83 14.29
CA ALA A 91 -40.74 -19.92 15.36
C ALA A 91 -39.92 -20.13 16.66
N SER A 92 -39.92 -19.07 17.49
CA SER A 92 -39.96 -19.09 18.96
C SER A 92 -38.66 -19.17 19.76
N ARG A 93 -38.52 -18.12 20.59
CA ARG A 93 -37.96 -18.04 21.96
C ARG A 93 -36.43 -18.10 22.18
N ASN A 94 -35.95 -16.92 22.55
CA ASN A 94 -35.16 -16.65 23.76
C ASN A 94 -33.78 -17.31 23.86
N SER A 95 -32.73 -16.55 23.55
CA SER A 95 -31.60 -16.40 24.47
C SER A 95 -30.68 -15.29 24.02
N ILE A 96 -30.44 -14.39 24.96
CA ILE A 96 -29.29 -13.52 25.06
C ILE A 96 -27.99 -14.22 24.63
N THR A 97 -27.18 -13.51 23.86
CA THR A 97 -25.72 -13.37 24.01
C THR A 97 -25.26 -12.35 22.98
N SER A 98 -25.02 -11.12 23.46
CA SER A 98 -24.01 -10.25 22.87
C SER A 98 -22.71 -11.03 22.78
N MET A 99 -22.16 -11.11 21.58
CA MET A 99 -20.72 -11.26 21.38
C MET A 99 -20.33 -10.06 20.52
N ASN A 100 -19.97 -8.99 21.22
CA ASN A 100 -19.05 -7.99 20.69
C ASN A 100 -17.72 -8.74 20.54
N GLU A 101 -17.22 -8.87 19.31
CA GLU A 101 -15.78 -9.02 19.09
C GLU A 101 -15.29 -7.67 18.58
N ALA A 102 -14.96 -6.83 19.56
CA ALA A 102 -13.95 -5.81 19.41
C ALA A 102 -12.61 -6.55 19.54
N ASP A 103 -11.92 -6.77 18.42
CA ASP A 103 -10.50 -7.14 18.43
C ASP A 103 -9.68 -5.87 18.62
N GLU A 104 -9.45 -5.52 19.88
CA GLU A 104 -8.31 -4.73 20.31
C GLU A 104 -7.34 -5.65 21.07
N ASP A 105 -6.07 -5.51 20.69
CA ASP A 105 -4.86 -5.74 21.51
C ASP A 105 -4.38 -7.18 21.77
N ASP A 106 -3.21 -7.53 21.23
CA ASP A 106 -2.07 -7.93 22.07
C ASP A 106 -0.76 -7.94 21.25
N GLY A 107 0.24 -7.18 21.70
CA GLY A 107 1.65 -7.33 21.32
C GLY A 107 2.24 -8.63 21.87
N GLU A 108 3.26 -9.23 21.23
CA GLU A 108 4.68 -9.19 21.63
C GLU A 108 5.35 -10.52 21.12
N PRO A 109 6.68 -10.75 21.18
CA PRO A 109 7.81 -9.87 21.52
C PRO A 109 8.93 -9.85 20.44
N GLU A 110 9.93 -9.01 20.73
CA GLU A 110 11.25 -8.91 20.10
C GLU A 110 12.01 -10.24 19.93
N ALA A 111 12.81 -10.29 18.86
CA ALA A 111 14.12 -10.93 18.90
C ALA A 111 15.13 -10.08 18.11
N GLU A 112 15.75 -9.12 18.80
CA GLU A 112 17.06 -8.58 18.41
C GLU A 112 18.09 -9.71 18.43
N THR A 113 18.93 -9.83 17.39
CA THR A 113 20.38 -10.04 17.59
C THR A 113 21.16 -9.52 16.37
N LYS A 114 21.61 -8.28 16.51
CA LYS A 114 22.99 -7.79 16.31
C LYS A 114 23.76 -8.11 15.01
N ARG A 115 24.10 -6.99 14.35
CA ARG A 115 25.44 -6.56 13.87
C ARG A 115 25.96 -7.11 12.54
N ALA A 116 26.04 -6.22 11.56
CA ALA A 116 27.30 -5.92 10.87
C ALA A 116 27.26 -4.50 10.29
N ARG A 117 27.90 -3.58 11.02
CA ARG A 117 28.43 -2.30 10.55
C ARG A 117 29.51 -2.63 9.52
N VAL A 118 29.33 -2.22 8.27
CA VAL A 118 30.45 -2.07 7.33
C VAL A 118 30.55 -0.58 7.04
N GLU A 119 31.39 0.08 7.83
CA GLU A 119 32.14 1.23 7.36
C GLU A 119 33.08 0.72 6.26
N ASN A 120 33.09 1.40 5.12
CA ASN A 120 34.30 1.57 4.32
C ASN A 120 34.09 2.84 3.50
N GLU A 121 34.59 3.95 4.03
CA GLU A 121 35.90 4.54 3.70
C GLU A 121 35.82 5.39 2.44
N THR A 122 35.70 6.68 2.69
CA THR A 122 36.21 7.75 1.85
C THR A 122 37.70 7.50 1.60
N VAL A 123 38.09 7.33 0.33
CA VAL A 123 39.47 7.57 -0.09
C VAL A 123 39.43 8.83 -0.95
N GLU A 124 39.69 9.96 -0.31
CA GLU A 124 40.41 11.03 -0.99
C GLU A 124 41.88 10.64 -1.02
N GLU A 125 42.49 10.63 -2.20
CA GLU A 125 43.93 10.82 -2.34
C GLU A 125 44.17 11.77 -3.52
N GLU A 126 44.46 13.03 -3.18
CA GLU A 126 45.26 13.89 -4.03
C GLU A 126 46.74 13.48 -3.94
N LYS A 127 47.41 13.45 -5.10
CA LYS A 127 48.86 13.63 -5.37
C LYS A 127 49.84 12.58 -4.84
N ASN A 128 50.59 11.97 -5.77
CA ASN A 128 52.01 12.31 -6.05
C ASN A 128 52.77 11.11 -6.69
N VAL A 129 52.91 11.08 -8.02
CA VAL A 129 54.16 10.81 -8.81
C VAL A 129 53.95 11.37 -10.21
#